data_AF-A0AAU6Z834-F1
#
_entry.id   AF-A0AAU6Z834-F1
#
_cell.length_a   1.000
_cell.length_b   1.000
_cell.length_c   1.000
_cell.angle_alpha   90.00
_cell.angle_beta   90.00
_cell.angle_gamma   90.00
#
_symmetry.space_group_name_H-M   'P 1'
#
loop_
_entity.id
_entity.type
_entity.pdbx_description
1 polymer ?
#
loop_
_entity_poly.entity_id
_entity_poly.type
_entity_poly.pdbx_seq_one_letter_code
_entity_poly.pdbx_strand_id
1 'polypeptide(L)'
;MAIFDMGAETVGNLNRQTDSANQDLGSLVRRFVEAVTPLEGRFSGAGKAAFDNFKNRSDLVASELNTALAGIVQGQGGMNAAFQQGDLAAGDNARRGEGSADFDGARFQGRA
;
A
#
# COMPACT_ATOMS: atom_id res chain seq x y z
N MET A 1 -14.17 -6.29 11.22
CA MET A 1 -13.45 -7.08 10.19
C MET A 1 -13.28 -6.33 8.85
N ALA A 2 -14.19 -5.43 8.46
CA ALA A 2 -14.14 -4.72 7.17
C ALA A 2 -12.89 -3.85 6.88
N ILE A 3 -12.26 -3.24 7.89
CA ILE A 3 -11.06 -2.41 7.70
C ILE A 3 -9.83 -3.24 7.31
N PHE A 4 -9.67 -4.42 7.90
CA PHE A 4 -8.55 -5.33 7.58
C PHE A 4 -8.66 -5.83 6.14
N ASP A 5 -9.88 -6.14 5.71
CA ASP A 5 -10.19 -6.58 4.35
C ASP A 5 -9.89 -5.48 3.32
N MET A 6 -10.32 -4.24 3.60
CA MET A 6 -10.06 -3.07 2.76
C MET A 6 -8.55 -2.73 2.67
N GLY A 7 -7.79 -2.95 3.75
CA GLY A 7 -6.33 -2.79 3.77
C GLY A 7 -5.60 -3.84 2.94
N ALA A 8 -6.00 -5.11 3.06
CA ALA A 8 -5.46 -6.20 2.25
C ALA A 8 -5.75 -6.00 0.75
N GLU A 9 -6.97 -5.56 0.41
CA GLU A 9 -7.37 -5.23 -0.96
C GLU A 9 -6.55 -4.06 -1.52
N THR A 10 -6.36 -2.98 -0.73
CA THR A 10 -5.59 -1.80 -1.14
C THR A 10 -4.12 -2.15 -1.39
N VAL A 11 -3.48 -2.91 -0.49
CA VAL A 11 -2.09 -3.37 -0.69
C VAL A 11 -1.99 -4.28 -1.92
N GLY A 12 -2.95 -5.18 -2.11
CA GLY A 12 -3.01 -6.02 -3.32
C GLY A 12 -3.15 -5.22 -4.62
N ASN A 13 -3.95 -4.14 -4.58
CA ASN A 13 -4.09 -3.21 -5.70
C ASN A 13 -2.79 -2.45 -5.99
N LEU A 14 -2.12 -1.94 -4.95
CA LEU A 14 -0.86 -1.17 -5.08
C LEU A 14 0.30 -2.04 -5.57
N ASN A 15 0.40 -3.29 -5.10
CA ASN A 15 1.39 -4.24 -5.61
C ASN A 15 1.21 -4.52 -7.10
N ARG A 16 -0.04 -4.76 -7.54
CA ARG A 16 -0.35 -4.94 -8.97
C ARG A 16 -0.01 -3.72 -9.82
N GLN A 17 -0.31 -2.52 -9.34
CA GLN A 17 0.06 -1.27 -10.02
C GLN A 17 1.58 -1.11 -10.10
N THR A 18 2.29 -1.40 -9.02
CA THR A 18 3.76 -1.36 -8.95
C THR A 18 4.38 -2.34 -9.96
N ASP A 19 3.90 -3.57 -10.02
CA ASP A 19 4.39 -4.58 -10.98
C ASP A 19 4.14 -4.13 -12.42
N SER A 20 2.96 -3.57 -12.72
CA SER A 20 2.62 -3.03 -14.04
C SER A 20 3.55 -1.87 -14.43
N ALA A 21 3.75 -0.92 -13.53
CA ALA A 21 4.61 0.24 -13.75
C ALA A 21 6.08 -0.16 -13.99
N ASN A 22 6.58 -1.18 -13.28
CA ASN A 22 7.92 -1.72 -13.53
C ASN A 22 8.04 -2.36 -14.93
N GLN A 23 7.02 -3.10 -15.36
CA GLN A 23 6.97 -3.68 -16.71
C GLN A 23 6.93 -2.59 -17.79
N ASP A 24 6.15 -1.54 -17.56
CA ASP A 24 6.04 -0.40 -18.47
C ASP A 24 7.37 0.34 -18.58
N LEU A 25 8.05 0.63 -17.47
CA LEU A 25 9.38 1.24 -17.48
C LEU A 25 10.38 0.39 -18.28
N GLY A 26 10.40 -0.94 -18.06
CA GLY A 26 11.25 -1.85 -18.82
C GLY A 26 10.90 -1.91 -20.32
N SER A 27 9.64 -1.73 -20.68
CA SER A 27 9.18 -1.62 -22.08
C SER A 27 9.64 -0.31 -22.72
N LEU A 28 9.50 0.81 -21.99
CA LEU A 28 9.95 2.14 -22.43
C LEU A 28 11.45 2.18 -22.65
N VAL A 29 12.24 1.60 -21.75
CA VAL A 29 13.71 1.51 -21.89
C VAL A 29 14.10 0.72 -23.14
N ARG A 30 13.47 -0.43 -23.38
CA ARG A 30 13.74 -1.23 -24.59
C ARG A 30 13.40 -0.48 -25.88
N ARG A 31 12.20 0.11 -25.95
CA ARG A 31 11.78 0.93 -27.10
C ARG A 31 12.69 2.13 -27.31
N PHE A 32 13.19 2.74 -26.24
CA PHE A 32 14.14 3.84 -26.33
C PHE A 32 15.43 3.36 -26.99
N VAL A 33 16.04 2.28 -26.50
CA VAL A 33 17.25 1.69 -27.08
C VAL A 33 17.06 1.41 -28.57
N GLU A 34 15.96 0.75 -28.94
CA GLU A 34 15.62 0.47 -30.35
C GLU A 34 15.50 1.75 -31.20
N ALA A 35 14.89 2.81 -30.65
CA ALA A 35 14.70 4.08 -31.35
C ALA A 35 16.01 4.87 -31.49
N VAL A 36 16.95 4.77 -30.55
CA VAL A 36 18.22 5.49 -30.60
C VAL A 36 19.33 4.76 -31.37
N THR A 37 19.28 3.43 -31.51
CA THR A 37 20.25 2.66 -32.32
C THR A 37 20.46 3.22 -33.74
N PRO A 38 19.43 3.54 -34.54
CA PRO A 38 19.62 4.13 -35.87
C PRO A 38 20.00 5.63 -35.84
N LEU A 39 19.96 6.29 -34.68
CA LEU A 39 20.20 7.72 -34.50
C LEU A 39 21.60 8.05 -33.96
N GLU A 40 22.45 7.06 -33.66
CA GLU A 40 23.82 7.26 -33.12
C GLU A 40 24.66 8.27 -33.93
N GLY A 41 24.42 8.43 -35.24
CA GLY A 41 25.09 9.43 -36.10
C GLY A 41 24.30 10.72 -36.36
N ARG A 42 23.07 10.85 -35.88
CA ARG A 42 22.13 11.97 -36.16
C ARG A 42 21.43 12.49 -34.91
N PHE A 43 22.12 12.44 -33.77
CA PHE A 43 21.57 12.77 -32.45
C PHE A 43 21.31 14.28 -32.23
N SER A 44 20.76 14.97 -33.23
CA SER A 44 20.33 16.37 -33.16
C SER A 44 18.87 16.49 -33.63
N GLY A 45 18.08 17.29 -32.92
CA GLY A 45 16.64 17.46 -33.18
C GLY A 45 15.79 16.27 -32.71
N ALA A 46 15.62 15.25 -33.54
CA ALA A 46 14.68 14.14 -33.30
C ALA A 46 15.12 13.19 -32.17
N GLY A 47 16.41 12.85 -32.08
CA GLY A 47 16.94 12.01 -31.00
C GLY A 47 16.83 12.68 -29.63
N LYS A 48 17.06 14.00 -29.57
CA LYS A 48 16.85 14.80 -28.35
C LYS A 48 15.38 14.80 -27.93
N ALA A 49 14.45 15.01 -28.86
CA ALA A 49 13.02 14.98 -28.56
C ALA A 49 12.55 13.60 -28.06
N ALA A 50 13.07 12.51 -28.63
CA ALA A 50 12.78 11.15 -28.18
C ALA A 50 13.33 10.89 -26.76
N PHE A 51 14.54 11.35 -26.47
CA PHE A 51 15.13 11.30 -25.13
C PHE A 51 14.33 12.11 -24.11
N ASP A 52 13.96 13.34 -24.44
CA ASP A 52 13.16 14.21 -23.56
C ASP A 52 11.78 13.57 -23.27
N ASN A 53 11.16 12.92 -24.27
CA ASN A 53 9.90 12.18 -24.07
C ASN A 53 10.09 10.94 -23.19
N PHE A 54 11.14 10.15 -23.45
CA PHE A 54 11.48 8.99 -22.62
C PHE A 54 11.72 9.38 -21.16
N LYS A 55 12.48 10.46 -20.94
CA LYS A 55 12.72 11.00 -19.61
C LYS A 55 11.41 11.40 -18.92
N ASN A 56 10.55 12.17 -19.59
CA ASN A 56 9.27 12.58 -19.02
C ASN A 56 8.38 11.38 -18.65
N ARG A 57 8.30 10.36 -19.49
CA ARG A 57 7.53 9.14 -19.19
C ARG A 57 8.12 8.36 -18.02
N SER A 58 9.45 8.22 -18.00
CA SER A 58 10.15 7.50 -16.92
C SER A 58 9.99 8.21 -15.59
N ASP A 59 10.10 9.55 -15.57
CA ASP A 59 9.90 10.38 -14.39
C ASP A 59 8.45 10.28 -13.87
N LEU A 60 7.47 10.24 -14.77
CA LEU A 60 6.06 10.06 -14.42
C LEU A 60 5.80 8.69 -13.77
N VAL A 61 6.28 7.61 -14.39
CA VAL A 61 6.14 6.25 -13.84
C VAL A 61 6.85 6.13 -12.48
N ALA A 62 8.04 6.71 -12.33
CA ALA A 62 8.75 6.73 -11.05
C ALA A 62 8.00 7.51 -9.97
N SER A 63 7.37 8.63 -10.32
CA SER A 63 6.52 9.41 -9.40
C SER A 63 5.29 8.63 -8.96
N GLU A 64 4.63 7.92 -9.86
CA GLU A 64 3.49 7.06 -9.56
C GLU A 64 3.88 5.91 -8.64
N LEU A 65 5.01 5.24 -8.91
CA LEU A 65 5.59 4.19 -8.06
C LEU A 65 5.85 4.70 -6.64
N ASN A 66 6.48 5.88 -6.51
CA ASN A 66 6.76 6.47 -5.19
C ASN A 66 5.46 6.81 -4.43
N THR A 67 4.46 7.33 -5.14
CA THR A 67 3.14 7.64 -4.56
C THR A 67 2.44 6.37 -4.08
N ALA A 68 2.46 5.32 -4.89
CA ALA A 68 1.88 4.03 -4.53
C ALA A 68 2.57 3.44 -3.29
N LEU A 69 3.91 3.47 -3.24
CA LEU A 69 4.68 2.99 -2.10
C LEU A 69 4.39 3.79 -0.82
N ALA A 70 4.29 5.12 -0.92
CA ALA A 70 3.91 5.97 0.22
C ALA A 70 2.50 5.60 0.75
N GLY A 71 1.56 5.32 -0.15
CA GLY A 71 0.22 4.83 0.19
C GLY A 71 0.25 3.50 0.97
N ILE A 72 1.10 2.55 0.55
CA ILE A 72 1.28 1.27 1.27
C ILE A 72 1.79 1.52 2.70
N VAL A 73 2.84 2.33 2.85
CA VAL A 73 3.46 2.63 4.16
C VAL A 73 2.44 3.31 5.09
N GLN A 74 1.67 4.26 4.58
CA GLN A 74 0.63 4.93 5.35
C GLN A 74 -0.50 3.97 5.75
N GLY A 75 -0.95 3.11 4.84
CA GLY A 75 -1.96 2.09 5.13
C GLY A 75 -1.52 1.08 6.19
N GLN A 76 -0.26 0.62 6.13
CA GLN A 76 0.32 -0.26 7.15
C GLN A 76 0.42 0.41 8.52
N GLY A 77 0.85 1.68 8.57
CA GLY A 77 0.90 2.46 9.80
C GLY A 77 -0.48 2.66 10.43
N GLY A 78 -1.49 3.00 9.61
CA GLY A 78 -2.88 3.16 10.05
C GLY A 78 -3.48 1.86 10.59
N MET A 79 -3.23 0.72 9.93
CA MET A 79 -3.72 -0.58 10.39
C MET A 79 -3.10 -1.01 11.72
N ASN A 80 -1.78 -0.83 11.89
CA ASN A 80 -1.12 -1.18 13.14
C ASN A 80 -1.67 -0.35 14.33
N ALA A 81 -1.86 0.96 14.11
CA ALA A 81 -2.46 1.83 15.11
C ALA A 81 -3.90 1.43 15.44
N ALA A 82 -4.73 1.17 14.42
CA ALA A 82 -6.12 0.76 14.61
C ALA A 82 -6.24 -0.58 15.36
N PHE A 83 -5.35 -1.54 15.09
CA PHE A 83 -5.35 -2.83 15.78
C PHE A 83 -4.98 -2.69 17.26
N GLN A 84 -3.89 -1.97 17.56
CA GLN A 84 -3.48 -1.71 18.95
C GLN A 84 -4.57 -0.97 19.75
N GLN A 85 -5.19 0.03 19.12
CA GLN A 85 -6.25 0.81 19.75
C GLN A 85 -7.54 -0.02 19.93
N GLY A 86 -7.84 -0.92 19.00
CA GLY A 86 -8.92 -1.90 19.10
C GLY A 86 -8.71 -2.89 20.24
N ASP A 87 -7.51 -3.45 20.37
CA ASP A 87 -7.18 -4.39 21.46
C ASP A 87 -7.26 -3.73 22.84
N LEU A 88 -6.75 -2.51 22.98
CA LEU A 88 -6.88 -1.73 24.21
C LEU A 88 -8.36 -1.46 24.55
N ALA A 89 -9.15 -1.02 23.57
CA ALA A 89 -10.57 -0.76 23.77
C ALA A 89 -11.36 -2.04 24.10
N ALA A 90 -11.03 -3.17 23.48
CA ALA A 90 -11.63 -4.47 23.77
C ALA A 90 -11.28 -4.93 25.19
N GLY A 91 -10.02 -4.80 25.60
CA GLY A 91 -9.57 -5.12 26.96
C GLY A 91 -10.22 -4.25 28.04
N ASP A 92 -10.32 -2.95 27.81
CA ASP A 92 -10.99 -2.02 28.73
C ASP A 92 -12.50 -2.27 28.81
N ASN A 93 -13.13 -2.65 27.69
CA ASN A 93 -14.54 -3.03 27.68
C ASN A 93 -14.77 -4.38 28.39
N ALA A 94 -13.89 -5.36 28.17
CA ALA A 94 -13.94 -6.65 28.86
C ALA A 94 -13.77 -6.47 30.38
N ARG A 95 -12.76 -5.70 30.84
CA ARG A 95 -12.54 -5.41 32.26
C ARG A 95 -13.72 -4.67 32.90
N ARG A 96 -14.32 -3.71 32.19
CA ARG A 96 -15.53 -3.02 32.66
C ARG A 96 -16.74 -3.95 32.73
N GLY A 97 -16.88 -4.86 31.77
CA GLY A 97 -17.91 -5.90 31.76
C GLY A 97 -17.73 -6.92 32.88
N GLU A 98 -16.50 -7.38 33.13
CA GLU A 98 -16.14 -8.28 34.23
C GLU A 98 -16.33 -7.61 35.60
N GLY A 99 -15.94 -6.34 35.76
CA GLY A 99 -16.17 -5.58 36.99
C GLY A 99 -17.65 -5.27 37.25
N SER A 100 -18.49 -5.33 36.21
CA SER A 100 -19.95 -5.22 36.31
C SER A 100 -20.65 -6.58 36.42
N ALA A 101 -19.92 -7.69 36.22
CA ALA A 101 -20.47 -9.02 36.36
C ALA A 101 -20.57 -9.34 37.86
N ASP A 102 -21.80 -9.43 38.34
CA ASP A 102 -22.13 -9.64 39.75
C ASP A 102 -21.85 -11.11 40.14
N PHE A 103 -20.58 -11.42 40.45
CA PHE A 103 -20.16 -12.76 40.89
C PHE A 103 -20.72 -13.12 42.29
N ASP A 104 -21.29 -12.16 43.02
CA ASP A 104 -21.87 -12.39 44.35
C ASP A 104 -23.20 -13.16 44.29
N GLY A 105 -23.95 -13.08 43.18
CA GLY A 105 -25.17 -13.88 42.96
C GLY A 105 -24.91 -15.35 42.63
N ALA A 106 -23.67 -15.71 42.25
CA ALA A 106 -23.27 -17.07 41.85
C ALA A 106 -22.71 -17.92 43.00
N ARG A 107 -22.63 -17.39 44.23
CA ARG A 107 -22.52 -18.22 45.43
C ARG A 107 -23.87 -18.90 45.64
N PHE A 108 -24.10 -19.98 44.90
CA PHE A 108 -25.20 -20.90 45.12
C PHE A 108 -25.29 -21.18 46.62
N GLN A 109 -26.25 -20.55 47.27
CA GLN A 109 -26.80 -20.97 48.54
C GLN A 109 -27.54 -22.28 48.24
N GLY A 110 -26.78 -23.34 47.97
CA GLY A 110 -27.22 -24.73 48.09
C GLY A 110 -27.38 -25.04 49.57
N ARG A 111 -28.38 -24.41 50.20
CA ARG A 111 -29.05 -24.95 51.37
C ARG A 111 -30.29 -25.67 50.85
N ALA A 112 -30.23 -26.98 50.87
CA ALA A 112 -31.36 -27.86 51.19
C ALA A 112 -30.77 -29.08 51.90
#